data_AF-A0A7Y1Y4S2-F1
#
_entry.id   AF-A0A7Y1Y4S2-F1
#
_cell.length_a   1.000
_cell.length_b   1.000
_cell.length_c   1.000
_cell.angle_alpha   90.00
_cell.angle_beta   90.00
_cell.angle_gamma   90.00
#
_symmetry.space_group_name_H-M   'P 1'
#
loop_
_entity.id
_entity.type
_entity.pdbx_description
1 polymer ?
#
loop_
_entity_poly.entity_id
_entity_poly.type
_entity_poly.pdbx_seq_one_letter_code
_entity_poly.pdbx_strand_id
1 'polypeptide(L)'
;SRGVYVAPPGCSAAWHADVFRIFGPLREDVIFEDRAFSFRASLMHGMGVVREDLVSYRINDFSASKTEAGFGAAGIRNFKEKLGARSRRERNFLAVYRGMARDLAVARAEGLLPDAQADRAEAAVAARIEECETKLDWWNLGLIQKCRSIECAPLRSRLGKLVCLLPLKH
;
A
#
# COMPACT_ATOMS: atom_id res chain seq x y z
N SER A 1 -11.30 6.68 20.78
CA SER A 1 -11.85 6.27 19.47
C SER A 1 -10.72 5.69 18.62
N ARG A 2 -10.86 4.48 18.09
CA ARG A 2 -9.86 3.92 17.15
C ARG A 2 -10.15 4.48 15.76
N GLY A 3 -9.54 5.61 15.43
CA GLY A 3 -9.64 6.21 14.11
C GLY A 3 -9.00 5.28 13.08
N VAL A 4 -9.80 4.80 12.12
CA VAL A 4 -9.25 4.16 10.92
C VAL A 4 -8.53 5.25 10.15
N TYR A 5 -7.21 5.14 10.04
CA TYR A 5 -6.40 6.07 9.26
C TYR A 5 -6.65 5.82 7.77
N VAL A 6 -7.33 6.77 7.13
CA VAL A 6 -7.51 6.78 5.68
C VAL A 6 -6.63 7.91 5.15
N ALA A 7 -5.70 7.57 4.25
CA ALA A 7 -4.92 8.59 3.55
C ALA A 7 -5.90 9.48 2.75
N PRO A 8 -5.93 10.80 2.98
CA PRO A 8 -6.78 11.70 2.21
C PRO A 8 -6.48 11.56 0.72
N PRO A 9 -7.52 11.53 -0.14
CA PRO A 9 -7.31 11.46 -1.58
C PRO A 9 -6.64 12.76 -2.07
N GLY A 10 -5.65 12.65 -2.96
CA GLY A 10 -4.64 13.68 -3.20
C GLY A 10 -5.11 15.13 -3.31
N CYS A 11 -6.12 15.44 -4.13
CA CYS A 11 -6.55 16.84 -4.30
C CYS A 11 -7.33 17.43 -3.11
N SER A 12 -7.59 16.63 -2.06
CA SER A 12 -8.23 17.10 -0.82
C SER A 12 -7.24 17.46 0.29
N ALA A 13 -5.94 17.28 0.06
CA ALA A 13 -4.91 17.55 1.06
C ALA A 13 -4.05 18.77 0.68
N ALA A 14 -3.69 19.54 1.70
CA ALA A 14 -2.64 20.55 1.63
C ALA A 14 -1.56 20.19 2.65
N TRP A 15 -0.29 20.27 2.25
CA TRP A 15 0.84 19.84 3.07
C TRP A 15 1.63 21.06 3.55
N HIS A 16 2.03 21.04 4.83
CA HIS A 16 2.94 22.06 5.35
C HIS A 16 4.32 21.93 4.67
N ALA A 17 4.98 23.06 4.40
CA ALA A 17 6.28 23.08 3.71
C ALA A 17 7.35 22.25 4.44
N ASP A 18 7.25 22.13 5.77
CA ASP A 18 8.16 21.34 6.59
C ASP A 18 8.17 19.85 6.23
N VAL A 19 7.08 19.31 5.66
CA VAL A 19 7.05 17.92 5.18
C VAL A 19 8.13 17.69 4.13
N PHE A 20 8.42 18.69 3.30
CA PHE A 20 9.48 18.62 2.30
C PHE A 20 10.85 19.01 2.88
N ARG A 21 10.87 20.02 3.74
CA ARG A 21 12.12 20.50 4.37
C ARG A 21 12.79 19.44 5.24
N ILE A 22 11.99 18.68 6.00
CA ILE A 22 12.48 17.68 6.95
C ILE A 22 12.79 16.35 6.23
N PHE A 23 11.84 15.82 5.48
CA PHE A 23 11.97 14.47 4.89
C PHE A 23 12.58 14.46 3.49
N GLY A 24 12.79 15.64 2.88
CA GLY A 24 13.28 15.78 1.53
C GLY A 24 12.30 15.30 0.45
N PRO A 25 12.74 15.19 -0.81
CA PRO A 25 11.91 14.72 -1.90
C PRO A 25 11.46 13.26 -1.71
N LEU A 26 10.31 12.91 -2.28
CA LEU A 26 9.90 11.51 -2.39
C LEU A 26 10.86 10.75 -3.31
N ARG A 27 10.94 9.43 -3.11
CA ARG A 27 11.67 8.55 -4.03
C ARG A 27 10.94 8.52 -5.38
N GLU A 28 11.70 8.46 -6.46
CA GLU A 28 11.17 8.43 -7.83
C GLU A 28 10.28 7.22 -8.12
N ASP A 29 10.42 6.14 -7.35
CA ASP A 29 9.63 4.91 -7.48
C ASP A 29 8.31 4.92 -6.68
N VAL A 30 8.03 6.00 -5.93
CA VAL A 30 6.79 6.14 -5.14
C VAL A 30 5.67 6.70 -6.00
N ILE A 31 4.73 5.84 -6.36
CA ILE A 31 3.53 6.22 -7.14
C ILE A 31 2.36 6.65 -6.23
N PHE A 32 2.26 6.07 -5.03
CA PHE A 32 1.18 6.41 -4.09
C PHE A 32 1.63 7.53 -3.13
N GLU A 33 1.90 8.70 -3.71
CA GLU A 33 2.42 9.88 -3.00
C GLU A 33 1.55 10.29 -1.81
N ASP A 34 0.22 10.27 -1.97
CA ASP A 34 -0.73 10.60 -0.89
C ASP A 34 -0.44 9.81 0.39
N ARG A 35 -0.09 8.52 0.27
CA ARG A 35 0.23 7.67 1.43
C ARG A 35 1.54 8.08 2.09
N ALA A 36 2.53 8.45 1.30
CA ALA A 36 3.83 8.89 1.81
C ALA A 36 3.70 10.24 2.53
N PHE A 37 3.02 11.22 1.93
CA PHE A 37 2.80 12.53 2.56
C PHE A 37 1.96 12.45 3.81
N SER A 38 0.88 11.67 3.77
CA SER A 38 0.04 11.47 4.96
C SER A 38 0.86 10.86 6.10
N PHE A 39 1.71 9.86 5.81
CA PHE A 39 2.57 9.25 6.80
C PHE A 39 3.56 10.27 7.39
N ARG A 40 4.25 11.04 6.55
CA ARG A 40 5.15 12.11 7.00
C ARG A 40 4.45 13.13 7.89
N ALA A 41 3.24 13.57 7.52
CA ALA A 41 2.43 14.45 8.35
C ALA A 41 2.10 13.80 9.72
N SER A 42 1.82 12.49 9.74
CA SER A 42 1.56 11.75 10.98
C SER A 42 2.78 11.61 11.89
N LEU A 43 4.00 11.67 11.35
CA LEU A 43 5.24 11.67 12.13
C LEU A 43 5.52 13.03 12.79
N MET A 44 4.92 14.12 12.30
CA MET A 44 5.13 15.46 12.83
C MET A 44 4.07 15.85 13.87
N HIS A 45 2.93 16.37 13.40
CA HIS A 45 1.85 16.89 14.24
C HIS A 45 0.50 16.25 13.92
N GLY A 46 0.47 15.28 13.01
CA GLY A 46 -0.76 14.69 12.50
C GLY A 46 -1.37 15.49 11.36
N MET A 47 -2.66 15.23 11.11
CA MET A 47 -3.44 15.90 10.06
C MET A 47 -4.68 16.52 10.68
N GLY A 48 -4.94 17.78 10.34
CA GLY A 48 -6.22 18.44 10.60
C GLY A 48 -7.25 18.08 9.54
N VAL A 49 -8.53 18.18 9.88
CA VAL A 49 -9.65 17.94 8.95
C VAL A 49 -10.54 19.17 8.94
N VAL A 50 -10.76 19.74 7.75
CA VAL A 50 -11.79 20.76 7.53
C VAL A 50 -13.07 20.02 7.14
N ARG A 51 -14.15 20.23 7.91
CA ARG A 51 -15.45 19.57 7.69
C ARG A 51 -16.35 20.40 6.78
N GLU A 52 -15.79 20.85 5.67
CA GLU A 52 -16.47 21.65 4.66
C GLU A 52 -16.20 21.05 3.28
N ASP A 53 -17.18 21.13 2.39
CA ASP A 53 -17.08 20.62 1.04
C ASP A 53 -16.26 21.58 0.17
N LEU A 54 -14.94 21.43 0.20
CA LEU A 54 -13.99 22.31 -0.51
C LEU A 54 -13.60 21.81 -1.90
N VAL A 55 -13.83 20.53 -2.21
CA VAL A 55 -13.33 19.90 -3.44
C VAL A 55 -14.42 19.06 -4.09
N SER A 56 -14.68 19.30 -5.38
CA SER A 56 -15.55 18.45 -6.20
C SER A 56 -14.71 17.50 -7.05
N TYR A 57 -14.97 16.20 -6.93
CA TYR A 57 -14.35 15.20 -7.80
C TYR A 57 -15.12 15.05 -9.09
N ARG A 58 -14.40 15.02 -10.22
CA ARG A 58 -14.98 14.61 -11.50
C ARG A 58 -15.24 13.10 -11.45
N ILE A 59 -16.51 12.72 -11.54
CA ILE A 59 -16.90 11.34 -11.79
C ILE A 59 -16.98 11.19 -13.31
N ASN A 60 -16.11 10.37 -13.90
CA ASN A 60 -16.21 9.99 -15.30
C ASN A 60 -16.47 8.47 -15.42
N ASP A 61 -17.23 8.09 -16.44
CA ASP A 61 -17.50 6.67 -16.73
C ASP A 61 -16.26 5.92 -17.25
N PHE A 62 -15.15 6.62 -17.46
CA PHE A 62 -13.88 6.08 -17.92
C PHE A 62 -12.76 6.58 -17.02
N SER A 63 -12.46 5.85 -15.94
CA SER A 63 -11.20 6.06 -15.25
C SER A 63 -10.13 5.17 -15.89
N ALA A 64 -8.95 5.72 -16.15
CA ALA A 64 -7.77 4.93 -16.55
C ALA A 64 -7.36 3.91 -15.46
N SER A 65 -7.96 4.02 -14.27
CA SER A 65 -7.80 3.13 -13.11
C SER A 65 -8.92 2.09 -12.96
N LYS A 66 -9.90 2.01 -13.89
CA LYS A 66 -10.94 0.98 -13.85
C LYS A 66 -10.28 -0.38 -14.03
N THR A 67 -9.99 -1.04 -12.91
CA THR A 67 -9.77 -2.49 -12.87
C THR A 67 -11.08 -3.15 -13.26
N GLU A 68 -11.22 -3.49 -14.54
CA GLU A 68 -12.39 -4.16 -15.05
C GLU A 68 -12.63 -5.53 -14.37
N ALA A 69 -13.91 -5.72 -14.07
CA ALA A 69 -14.67 -6.98 -14.07
C ALA A 69 -14.21 -8.12 -13.14
N GLY A 70 -15.15 -8.49 -12.27
CA GLY A 70 -15.18 -9.76 -11.57
C GLY A 70 -14.99 -10.97 -12.48
N PHE A 71 -14.77 -12.13 -11.85
CA PHE A 71 -14.50 -13.40 -12.50
C PHE A 71 -15.72 -13.92 -13.31
N GLY A 72 -15.94 -13.38 -14.51
CA GLY A 72 -16.73 -14.01 -15.56
C GLY A 72 -15.85 -14.79 -16.54
N ALA A 73 -16.44 -15.49 -17.51
CA ALA A 73 -15.71 -16.26 -18.53
C ALA A 73 -14.69 -15.42 -19.35
N ALA A 74 -14.91 -14.10 -19.47
CA ALA A 74 -13.94 -13.16 -20.03
C ALA A 74 -12.72 -12.89 -19.11
N GLY A 75 -12.87 -13.06 -17.79
CA GLY A 75 -11.83 -12.84 -16.78
C GLY A 75 -10.72 -13.90 -16.73
N ILE A 76 -10.96 -15.09 -17.30
CA ILE A 76 -9.95 -16.14 -17.45
C ILE A 76 -8.96 -15.80 -18.57
N ARG A 77 -9.44 -15.17 -19.66
CA ARG A 77 -8.59 -14.78 -20.81
C ARG A 77 -7.50 -13.77 -20.45
N ASN A 78 -7.70 -12.96 -19.41
CA ASN A 78 -6.73 -11.96 -18.93
C ASN A 78 -6.06 -12.31 -17.59
N PHE A 79 -5.92 -13.60 -17.27
CA PHE A 79 -5.28 -14.02 -16.02
C PHE A 79 -3.85 -13.48 -15.88
N LYS A 80 -3.04 -13.51 -16.95
CA LYS A 80 -1.67 -12.97 -16.96
C LYS A 80 -1.63 -11.46 -16.70
N GLU A 81 -2.54 -10.70 -17.32
CA GLU A 81 -2.64 -9.26 -17.10
C GLU A 81 -3.10 -8.93 -15.66
N LYS A 82 -4.07 -9.68 -15.14
CA LYS A 82 -4.53 -9.54 -13.74
C LYS A 82 -3.41 -9.86 -12.75
N LEU A 83 -2.60 -10.89 -12.99
CA LEU A 83 -1.41 -11.19 -12.19
C LEU A 83 -0.38 -10.06 -12.27
N GLY A 84 -0.11 -9.55 -13.48
CA GLY A 84 0.79 -8.43 -13.70
C GLY A 84 0.34 -7.15 -12.99
N ALA A 85 -0.95 -6.84 -13.00
CA ALA A 85 -1.53 -5.70 -12.30
C ALA A 85 -1.40 -5.85 -10.77
N ARG A 86 -1.61 -7.05 -10.23
CA ARG A 86 -1.42 -7.35 -8.80
C ARG A 86 0.04 -7.22 -8.38
N SER A 87 0.97 -7.81 -9.13
CA SER A 87 2.42 -7.64 -8.90
C SER A 87 2.84 -6.17 -8.96
N ARG A 88 2.33 -5.39 -9.92
CA ARG A 88 2.60 -3.94 -10.00
C ARG A 88 2.09 -3.21 -8.76
N ARG A 89 0.87 -3.53 -8.30
CA ARG A 89 0.29 -2.93 -7.11
C ARG A 89 1.11 -3.21 -5.86
N GLU A 90 1.55 -4.45 -5.65
CA GLU A 90 2.39 -4.79 -4.49
C GLU A 90 3.78 -4.12 -4.59
N ARG A 91 4.37 -3.98 -5.78
CA ARG A 91 5.61 -3.21 -5.98
C ARG A 91 5.45 -1.74 -5.58
N ASN A 92 4.35 -1.12 -6.00
CA ASN A 92 4.06 0.26 -5.65
C ASN A 92 3.87 0.44 -4.13
N PHE A 93 3.23 -0.51 -3.46
CA PHE A 93 3.14 -0.50 -1.99
C PHE A 93 4.50 -0.70 -1.32
N LEU A 94 5.31 -1.64 -1.81
CA LEU A 94 6.65 -1.87 -1.28
C LEU A 94 7.52 -0.62 -1.39
N ALA A 95 7.46 0.10 -2.52
CA ALA A 95 8.17 1.37 -2.70
C ALA A 95 7.76 2.41 -1.63
N VAL A 96 6.45 2.55 -1.35
CA VAL A 96 5.95 3.42 -0.28
C VAL A 96 6.51 2.99 1.08
N TYR A 97 6.39 1.73 1.45
CA TYR A 97 6.83 1.27 2.78
C TYR A 97 8.33 1.39 2.98
N ARG A 98 9.14 1.17 1.94
CA ARG A 98 10.58 1.44 1.97
C ARG A 98 10.86 2.94 2.13
N GLY A 99 10.07 3.80 1.50
CA GLY A 99 10.09 5.25 1.76
C GLY A 99 9.76 5.57 3.23
N MET A 100 8.70 4.98 3.78
CA MET A 100 8.30 5.16 5.17
C MET A 100 9.38 4.73 6.17
N ALA A 101 10.12 3.64 5.88
CA ALA A 101 11.24 3.20 6.72
C ALA A 101 12.37 4.26 6.77
N ARG A 102 12.67 4.89 5.62
CA ARG A 102 13.61 6.02 5.57
C ARG A 102 13.08 7.23 6.35
N ASP A 103 11.80 7.56 6.16
CA ASP A 103 11.17 8.70 6.84
C ASP A 103 11.15 8.49 8.38
N LEU A 104 11.01 7.26 8.87
CA LEU A 104 11.11 6.93 10.29
C LEU A 104 12.52 7.18 10.85
N ALA A 105 13.56 6.82 10.09
CA ALA A 105 14.94 7.11 10.49
C ALA A 105 15.19 8.62 10.60
N VAL A 106 14.64 9.41 9.66
CA VAL A 106 14.68 10.88 9.73
C VAL A 106 13.92 11.40 10.94
N ALA A 107 12.68 10.93 11.15
CA ALA A 107 11.86 11.36 12.29
C ALA A 107 12.51 11.05 13.64
N ARG A 108 13.22 9.91 13.77
CA ARG A 108 13.98 9.57 14.96
C ARG A 108 15.17 10.53 15.15
N ALA A 109 15.93 10.79 14.09
CA ALA A 109 17.08 11.70 14.14
C ALA A 109 16.68 13.14 14.51
N GLU A 110 15.52 13.59 14.03
CA GLU A 110 14.95 14.91 14.30
C GLU A 110 14.15 14.97 15.62
N GLY A 111 14.06 13.85 16.36
CA GLY A 111 13.33 13.80 17.64
C GLY A 111 11.82 14.02 17.52
N LEU A 112 11.22 13.75 16.35
CA LEU A 112 9.79 13.95 16.10
C LEU A 112 8.90 12.91 16.80
N LEU A 113 9.48 11.77 17.18
CA LEU A 113 8.80 10.71 17.89
C LEU A 113 9.60 10.27 19.12
N PRO A 114 8.92 9.96 20.25
CA PRO A 114 9.54 9.22 21.34
C PRO A 114 10.06 7.86 20.87
N ASP A 115 11.19 7.38 21.41
CA ASP A 115 11.82 6.12 20.98
C ASP A 115 10.85 4.93 20.94
N ALA A 116 10.05 4.75 22.00
CA ALA A 116 9.07 3.66 22.07
C ALA A 116 7.95 3.76 21.01
N GLN A 117 7.69 4.95 20.46
CA GLN A 117 6.78 5.11 19.32
C GLN A 117 7.50 4.83 18.00
N ALA A 118 8.74 5.31 17.85
CA ALA A 118 9.58 5.03 16.70
C ALA A 118 9.79 3.52 16.53
N ASP A 119 10.18 2.79 17.59
CA ASP A 119 10.38 1.34 17.58
C ASP A 119 9.12 0.58 17.09
N ARG A 120 7.95 0.98 17.59
CA ARG A 120 6.67 0.36 17.19
C ARG A 120 6.32 0.65 15.74
N ALA A 121 6.55 1.88 15.29
CA ALA A 121 6.30 2.28 13.91
C ALA A 121 7.26 1.56 12.94
N GLU A 122 8.54 1.45 13.29
CA GLU A 122 9.56 0.71 12.54
C GLU A 122 9.19 -0.77 12.43
N ALA A 123 8.81 -1.41 13.53
CA ALA A 123 8.35 -2.80 13.51
C ALA A 123 7.09 -2.99 12.63
N ALA A 124 6.14 -2.05 12.69
CA ALA A 124 4.94 -2.10 11.87
C ALA A 124 5.23 -1.90 10.37
N VAL A 125 6.13 -0.98 10.02
CA VAL A 125 6.55 -0.76 8.63
C VAL A 125 7.35 -1.96 8.11
N ALA A 126 8.26 -2.51 8.91
CA ALA A 126 9.02 -3.71 8.56
C ALA A 126 8.11 -4.91 8.27
N ALA A 127 7.08 -5.13 9.10
CA ALA A 127 6.08 -6.18 8.86
C ALA A 127 5.32 -5.97 7.53
N ARG A 128 5.05 -4.72 7.13
CA ARG A 128 4.40 -4.42 5.84
C ARG A 128 5.31 -4.62 4.66
N ILE A 129 6.60 -4.33 4.81
CA ILE A 129 7.63 -4.63 3.81
C ILE A 129 7.68 -6.15 3.59
N GLU A 130 7.82 -6.94 4.65
CA GLU A 130 7.85 -8.42 4.58
C GLU A 130 6.56 -8.96 3.93
N GLU A 131 5.40 -8.42 4.29
CA GLU A 131 4.11 -8.81 3.70
C GLU A 131 4.08 -8.54 2.18
N CYS A 132 4.53 -7.36 1.75
CA CYS A 132 4.57 -7.01 0.32
C CYS A 132 5.56 -7.86 -0.45
N GLU A 133 6.75 -8.12 0.11
CA GLU A 133 7.76 -9.00 -0.49
C GLU A 133 7.23 -10.43 -0.64
N THR A 134 6.63 -10.97 0.43
CA THR A 134 5.99 -12.30 0.39
C THR A 134 4.91 -12.38 -0.69
N LYS A 135 4.07 -11.35 -0.81
CA LYS A 135 3.04 -11.30 -1.86
C LYS A 135 3.66 -11.21 -3.24
N LEU A 136 4.70 -10.39 -3.43
CA LEU A 136 5.39 -10.24 -4.70
C LEU A 136 6.01 -11.54 -5.17
N ASP A 137 6.71 -12.23 -4.29
CA ASP A 137 7.27 -13.55 -4.56
C ASP A 137 6.16 -14.50 -5.00
N TRP A 138 5.05 -14.52 -4.25
CA TRP A 138 3.89 -15.33 -4.61
C TRP A 138 3.32 -14.98 -5.98
N TRP A 139 3.17 -13.69 -6.30
CA TRP A 139 2.69 -13.24 -7.61
C TRP A 139 3.62 -13.64 -8.75
N ASN A 140 4.92 -13.75 -8.49
CA ASN A 140 5.95 -14.12 -9.47
C ASN A 140 6.12 -15.63 -9.63
N LEU A 141 5.58 -16.46 -8.72
CA LEU A 141 5.59 -17.91 -8.86
C LEU A 141 4.87 -18.38 -10.15
N GLY A 142 5.38 -19.47 -10.73
CA GLY A 142 4.70 -20.21 -11.79
C GLY A 142 3.40 -20.83 -11.30
N LEU A 143 2.46 -21.12 -12.22
CA LEU A 143 1.11 -21.61 -11.88
C LEU A 143 1.15 -22.87 -10.99
N ILE A 144 2.01 -23.83 -11.32
CA ILE A 144 2.18 -25.09 -10.56
C ILE A 144 2.67 -24.81 -9.13
N GLN A 145 3.63 -23.89 -8.97
CA GLN A 145 4.16 -23.51 -7.66
C GLN A 145 3.10 -22.77 -6.82
N LYS A 146 2.26 -21.95 -7.45
CA LYS A 146 1.11 -21.30 -6.78
C LYS A 146 0.11 -22.32 -6.25
N CYS A 147 -0.26 -23.33 -7.05
CA CYS A 147 -1.17 -24.40 -6.59
C CYS A 147 -0.60 -25.13 -5.37
N ARG A 148 0.69 -25.52 -5.40
CA ARG A 148 1.36 -26.17 -4.27
C ARG A 148 1.46 -25.28 -3.02
N SER A 149 1.69 -23.98 -3.21
CA SER A 149 1.78 -23.03 -2.08
C SER A 149 0.47 -22.86 -1.31
N ILE A 150 -0.67 -23.10 -1.97
CA ILE A 150 -2.02 -23.02 -1.38
C ILE A 150 -2.33 -24.26 -0.52
N GLU A 151 -1.72 -25.40 -0.86
CA GLU A 151 -1.82 -26.65 -0.10
C GLU A 151 -0.96 -26.62 1.18
N CYS A 152 0.06 -25.75 1.25
CA CYS A 152 0.86 -25.53 2.45
C CYS A 152 0.18 -24.57 3.45
N ALA A 153 -0.27 -25.10 4.60
CA ALA A 153 -0.94 -24.39 5.69
C ALA A 153 -0.27 -23.08 6.21
N PRO A 154 1.07 -22.92 6.26
CA PRO A 154 1.69 -21.70 6.81
C PRO A 154 1.55 -20.44 5.95
N LEU A 155 1.41 -20.60 4.62
CA LEU A 155 1.25 -19.49 3.68
C LEU A 155 -0.20 -18.99 3.63
N ARG A 156 -1.17 -19.85 3.96
CA ARG A 156 -2.60 -19.51 4.06
C ARG A 156 -2.88 -18.40 5.09
N SER A 157 -2.19 -18.41 6.23
CA SER A 157 -2.38 -17.40 7.28
C SER A 157 -1.73 -16.05 6.93
N ARG A 158 -0.57 -16.07 6.24
CA ARG A 158 0.15 -14.87 5.81
C ARG A 158 -0.43 -14.20 4.56
N LEU A 159 -1.06 -14.96 3.66
CA LEU A 159 -1.69 -14.44 2.44
C LEU A 159 -3.15 -13.97 2.65
N GLY A 160 -3.76 -14.19 3.82
CA GLY A 160 -5.17 -13.86 4.07
C GLY A 160 -6.16 -14.58 3.13
N LYS A 161 -7.36 -14.02 2.92
CA LYS A 161 -8.44 -14.55 2.03
C LYS A 161 -8.07 -14.66 0.53
N LEU A 162 -6.79 -14.72 0.16
CA LEU A 162 -6.36 -14.94 -1.23
C LEU A 162 -6.63 -16.36 -1.74
N VAL A 163 -6.92 -17.31 -0.84
CA VAL A 163 -6.89 -18.75 -1.12
C VAL A 163 -8.20 -19.32 -1.69
N CYS A 164 -9.29 -18.55 -1.77
CA CYS A 164 -10.59 -19.06 -2.26
C CYS A 164 -10.76 -19.12 -3.79
N LEU A 165 -9.72 -18.94 -4.61
CA LEU A 165 -9.89 -18.51 -6.01
C LEU A 165 -9.29 -19.41 -7.10
N LEU A 166 -8.92 -20.66 -6.81
CA LEU A 166 -8.62 -21.63 -7.85
C LEU A 166 -9.78 -22.62 -7.99
N PRO A 167 -10.40 -22.77 -9.18
CA PRO A 167 -11.34 -23.85 -9.39
C PRO A 167 -10.55 -25.16 -9.42
N LEU A 168 -10.53 -25.87 -8.30
CA LEU A 168 -10.18 -27.28 -8.28
C LEU A 168 -11.34 -28.01 -8.95
N LYS A 169 -11.28 -28.15 -10.28
CA LYS A 169 -12.11 -29.11 -11.00
C LYS A 169 -11.44 -30.48 -10.85
N HIS A 170 -12.06 -31.36 -10.07
CA HIS A 170 -11.95 -32.80 -10.28
C HIS A 170 -12.77 -33.19 -11.50
#